data_AF-A0AAU6EFB0-F1
#
_entry.id   AF-A0AAU6EFB0-F1
#
_cell.length_a   1.000
_cell.length_b   1.000
_cell.length_c   1.000
_cell.angle_alpha   90.00
_cell.angle_beta   90.00
_cell.angle_gamma   90.00
#
_symmetry.space_group_name_H-M   'P 1'
#
loop_
_entity.id
_entity.type
_entity.pdbx_description
1 polymer ?
#
loop_
_entity_poly.entity_id
_entity_poly.type
_entity_poly.pdbx_seq_one_letter_code
_entity_poly.pdbx_strand_id
1 'polypeptide(L)'
;MSRRNPRGDRHGRFGGRPPSRAGLLVRLWRWRTEVILLATASLLTVTVVLSLGEGDWWPFLVAICAVGVPAASGFGRSWVIAHVWCLVSRHRIQRACAETGIHTRSGRLPLILWITPSAAGEKALVLARAGTCAEDFDAFSAEIAAACYARDAVVSRHGRWANLLTVEIVRGDEVPGPPVGLDRLYARADWVNLRAEQEPDVRLATVPPPGPDEFPGPCQRAA
;
A
#
# COMPACT_ATOMS: atom_id res chain seq x y z
N MET A 1 29.75 2.04 8.20
CA MET A 1 29.07 2.30 6.92
C MET A 1 28.24 1.06 6.57
N SER A 2 26.92 1.10 6.81
CA SER A 2 26.04 -0.03 6.48
C SER A 2 25.91 -0.14 4.96
N ARG A 3 26.29 -1.29 4.37
CA ARG A 3 26.02 -1.58 2.96
C ARG A 3 24.49 -1.64 2.80
N ARG A 4 23.89 -0.68 2.09
CA ARG A 4 22.46 -0.75 1.70
C ARG A 4 22.24 -1.98 0.82
N ASN A 5 21.03 -2.51 0.87
CA ASN A 5 20.55 -3.59 0.00
C ASN A 5 20.86 -3.24 -1.48
N PRO A 6 21.68 -4.03 -2.20
CA PRO A 6 22.06 -3.74 -3.58
C PRO A 6 20.87 -3.73 -4.54
N ARG A 7 19.73 -4.32 -4.16
CA ARG A 7 18.48 -4.25 -4.93
C ARG A 7 17.88 -2.84 -4.99
N GLY A 8 18.15 -1.99 -3.99
CA GLY A 8 17.56 -0.65 -3.89
C GLY A 8 18.26 0.42 -4.74
N ASP A 9 19.40 0.10 -5.36
CA ASP A 9 20.26 1.06 -6.04
C ASP A 9 19.94 1.17 -7.55
N ARG A 10 18.65 1.20 -7.91
CA ARG A 10 18.19 1.36 -9.31
C ARG A 10 18.74 2.61 -10.00
N HIS A 11 19.02 3.64 -9.21
CA HIS A 11 19.52 4.92 -9.67
C HIS A 11 20.87 5.16 -8.98
N GLY A 12 21.86 4.33 -9.32
CA GLY A 12 23.20 4.39 -8.74
C GLY A 12 23.67 5.83 -8.57
N ARG A 13 23.92 6.20 -7.31
CA ARG A 13 24.65 7.36 -6.77
C ARG A 13 25.07 8.51 -7.72
N PHE A 14 24.20 9.02 -8.58
CA PHE A 14 24.50 10.25 -9.32
C PHE A 14 24.21 11.44 -8.41
N GLY A 15 25.30 12.07 -7.94
CA GLY A 15 25.36 13.16 -6.98
C GLY A 15 24.79 14.49 -7.46
N GLY A 16 23.50 14.53 -7.73
CA GLY A 16 22.75 15.78 -7.89
C GLY A 16 21.36 15.58 -7.33
N ARG A 17 21.10 16.08 -6.11
CA ARG A 17 19.75 16.13 -5.55
C ARG A 17 18.92 17.02 -6.50
N PRO A 18 18.00 16.49 -7.33
CA PRO A 18 17.16 17.37 -8.11
C PRO A 18 16.32 18.22 -7.13
N PRO A 19 16.06 19.49 -7.42
CA PRO A 19 15.25 20.34 -6.55
C PRO A 19 13.83 19.77 -6.50
N SER A 20 13.53 18.96 -5.48
CA SER A 20 12.18 18.45 -5.26
C SER A 20 11.35 19.56 -4.60
N ARG A 21 10.93 20.53 -5.43
CA ARG A 21 9.68 21.23 -5.15
C ARG A 21 8.57 20.21 -5.39
N ALA A 22 8.36 19.30 -4.43
CA ALA A 22 7.06 18.64 -4.31
C ALA A 22 6.04 19.78 -4.32
N GLY A 23 5.19 19.82 -5.35
CA GLY A 23 4.19 20.87 -5.51
C GLY A 23 3.41 21.00 -4.21
N LEU A 24 3.00 22.21 -3.85
CA LEU A 24 2.21 22.48 -2.65
C LEU A 24 1.06 21.47 -2.50
N LEU A 25 0.42 21.11 -3.61
CA LEU A 25 -0.62 20.07 -3.68
C LEU A 25 -0.17 18.69 -3.15
N VAL A 26 1.03 18.21 -3.49
CA VAL A 26 1.53 16.91 -3.03
C VAL A 26 1.88 16.96 -1.54
N ARG A 27 2.41 18.09 -1.06
CA ARG A 27 2.67 18.28 0.37
C ARG A 27 1.38 18.36 1.16
N LEU A 28 0.42 19.15 0.71
CA LEU A 28 -0.91 19.24 1.31
C LEU A 28 -1.61 17.88 1.29
N TRP A 29 -1.53 17.12 0.20
CA TRP A 29 -2.10 15.78 0.13
C TRP A 29 -1.45 14.80 1.12
N ARG A 30 -0.15 14.95 1.37
CA ARG A 30 0.59 14.18 2.37
C ARG A 30 0.19 14.59 3.78
N TRP A 31 0.13 15.89 4.04
CA TRP A 31 -0.27 16.48 5.33
C TRP A 31 -1.78 16.45 5.58
N ARG A 32 -2.63 16.03 4.62
CA ARG A 32 -4.09 16.11 4.74
C ARG A 32 -4.59 15.51 6.06
N THR A 33 -4.03 14.39 6.48
CA THR A 33 -4.45 13.66 7.69
C THR A 33 -3.94 14.33 8.95
N GLU A 34 -2.71 14.85 8.94
CA GLU A 34 -2.15 15.63 10.04
C GLU A 34 -2.89 16.97 10.21
N VAL A 35 -3.22 17.65 9.10
CA VAL A 35 -3.98 18.90 9.08
C VAL A 35 -5.41 18.69 9.54
N ILE A 36 -6.09 17.63 9.10
CA ILE A 36 -7.44 17.31 9.58
C ILE A 36 -7.40 17.02 11.09
N LEU A 37 -6.45 16.22 11.57
CA LEU A 37 -6.33 15.93 13.00
C LEU A 37 -6.05 17.20 13.82
N LEU A 38 -5.12 18.05 13.38
CA LEU A 38 -4.81 19.32 14.04
C LEU A 38 -6.00 20.29 14.00
N ALA A 39 -6.71 20.38 12.88
CA ALA A 39 -7.90 21.22 12.74
C ALA A 39 -9.02 20.75 13.67
N THR A 40 -9.28 19.44 13.74
CA THR A 40 -10.30 18.90 14.65
C THR A 40 -9.93 19.11 16.11
N ALA A 41 -8.67 18.87 16.48
CA ALA A 41 -8.18 19.07 17.85
C ALA A 41 -8.20 20.56 18.26
N SER A 42 -7.78 21.45 17.37
CA SER A 42 -7.81 22.90 17.63
C SER A 42 -9.24 23.42 17.74
N LEU A 43 -10.16 22.98 16.88
CA LEU A 43 -11.57 23.35 16.96
C LEU A 43 -12.19 22.92 18.29
N LEU A 44 -11.96 21.67 18.72
CA LEU A 44 -12.39 21.17 20.03
C LEU A 44 -11.82 22.03 21.16
N THR A 45 -10.52 22.34 21.12
CA THR A 45 -9.85 23.16 22.15
C THR A 45 -10.44 24.55 22.22
N VAL A 46 -10.64 25.21 21.07
CA VAL A 46 -11.24 26.55 21.00
C VAL A 46 -12.67 26.53 21.53
N THR A 47 -13.48 25.54 21.17
CA THR A 47 -14.86 25.43 21.68
C THR A 47 -14.89 25.27 23.21
N VAL A 48 -13.99 24.47 23.78
CA VAL A 48 -13.88 24.31 25.24
C VAL A 48 -13.42 25.60 25.91
N VAL A 49 -12.39 26.27 25.37
CA VAL A 49 -11.83 27.50 25.95
C VAL A 49 -12.84 28.65 25.92
N LEU A 50 -13.60 28.81 24.83
CA LEU A 50 -14.60 29.87 24.72
C LEU A 50 -15.74 29.68 25.73
N SER A 51 -16.14 28.43 26.01
CA SER A 51 -17.25 28.14 26.92
C SER A 51 -16.89 28.13 28.40
N LEU A 52 -15.59 28.12 28.73
CA LEU A 52 -15.12 28.34 30.12
C LEU A 52 -15.53 29.72 30.67
N GLY A 53 -15.75 30.71 29.80
CA GLY A 53 -16.18 32.06 30.20
C GLY A 53 -17.68 32.19 30.48
N GLU A 54 -18.51 31.28 29.96
CA GLU A 54 -19.98 31.36 30.00
C GLU A 54 -20.59 30.43 31.07
N GLY A 55 -19.78 29.63 31.75
CA GLY A 55 -20.24 28.63 32.72
C GLY A 55 -20.97 27.45 32.06
N ASP A 56 -20.84 27.31 30.74
CA ASP A 56 -21.50 26.25 29.99
C ASP A 56 -20.64 24.97 29.96
N TRP A 57 -21.22 23.89 30.46
CA TRP A 57 -20.58 22.59 30.63
C TRP A 57 -20.84 21.65 29.44
N TRP A 58 -21.75 22.03 28.54
CA TRP A 58 -22.05 21.28 27.30
C TRP A 58 -20.82 20.92 26.44
N PRO A 59 -19.85 21.81 26.17
CA PRO A 59 -18.70 21.45 25.34
C PRO A 59 -17.75 20.49 26.02
N PHE A 60 -17.67 20.50 27.36
CA PHE A 60 -16.95 19.48 28.11
C PHE A 60 -17.60 18.11 27.95
N LEU A 61 -18.94 18.03 28.07
CA LEU A 61 -19.66 16.79 27.81
C LEU A 61 -19.49 16.32 26.37
N VAL A 62 -19.57 17.21 25.38
CA VAL A 62 -19.40 16.85 23.97
C VAL A 62 -17.98 16.36 23.72
N ALA A 63 -16.96 17.00 24.29
CA ALA A 63 -15.56 16.55 24.18
C ALA A 63 -15.35 15.19 24.86
N ILE A 64 -15.86 15.00 26.08
CA ILE A 64 -15.78 13.74 26.83
C ILE A 64 -16.57 12.64 26.11
N CYS A 65 -17.73 12.92 25.53
CA CYS A 65 -18.49 11.95 24.75
C CYS A 65 -17.81 11.63 23.42
N ALA A 66 -17.29 12.63 22.71
CA ALA A 66 -16.62 12.44 21.42
C ALA A 66 -15.34 11.59 21.54
N VAL A 67 -14.61 11.70 22.66
CA VAL A 67 -13.41 10.90 22.92
C VAL A 67 -13.73 9.62 23.71
N GLY A 68 -14.64 9.72 24.69
CA GLY A 68 -14.98 8.66 25.63
C GLY A 68 -15.90 7.59 25.07
N VAL A 69 -16.86 7.93 24.21
CA VAL A 69 -17.76 6.93 23.60
C VAL A 69 -17.00 5.98 22.66
N PRO A 70 -16.07 6.45 21.80
CA PRO A 70 -15.20 5.55 21.05
C PRO A 70 -14.24 4.75 21.93
N ALA A 71 -13.77 5.31 23.05
CA ALA A 71 -12.85 4.64 23.96
C ALA A 71 -13.53 3.58 24.84
N ALA A 72 -14.81 3.77 25.19
CA ALA A 72 -15.59 2.84 26.00
C ALA A 72 -16.23 1.72 25.17
N SER A 73 -16.52 1.96 23.89
CA SER A 73 -17.09 0.95 23.00
C SER A 73 -16.01 0.12 22.31
N GLY A 74 -16.13 -1.21 22.36
CA GLY A 74 -15.21 -2.12 21.64
C GLY A 74 -15.19 -1.86 20.13
N PHE A 75 -16.34 -1.49 19.57
CA PHE A 75 -16.49 -1.10 18.15
C PHE A 75 -15.80 0.23 17.83
N GLY A 76 -15.88 1.23 18.70
CA GLY A 76 -15.19 2.50 18.52
C GLY A 76 -13.67 2.34 18.57
N ARG A 77 -13.17 1.55 19.53
CA ARG A 77 -11.74 1.25 19.66
C ARG A 77 -11.20 0.53 18.41
N SER A 78 -11.88 -0.51 17.94
CA SER A 78 -11.44 -1.25 16.75
C SER A 78 -11.46 -0.38 15.50
N TRP A 79 -12.49 0.47 15.34
CA TRP A 79 -12.58 1.42 14.25
C TRP A 79 -11.43 2.45 14.27
N VAL A 80 -11.15 3.06 15.43
CA VAL A 80 -10.03 4.01 15.60
C VAL A 80 -8.70 3.32 15.32
N ILE A 81 -8.48 2.13 15.89
CA ILE A 81 -7.26 1.35 15.68
C ILE A 81 -7.05 1.06 14.20
N ALA A 82 -8.08 0.62 13.47
CA ALA A 82 -8.01 0.36 12.03
C ALA A 82 -7.62 1.62 11.23
N HIS A 83 -8.15 2.79 11.57
CA HIS A 83 -7.82 4.05 10.91
C HIS A 83 -6.42 4.56 11.26
N VAL A 84 -5.98 4.41 12.51
CA VAL A 84 -4.61 4.72 12.94
C VAL A 84 -3.62 3.85 12.17
N TRP A 85 -3.92 2.56 12.05
CA TRP A 85 -3.11 1.63 11.27
C TRP A 85 -3.03 2.03 9.78
N CYS A 86 -4.13 2.47 9.17
CA CYS A 86 -4.11 3.04 7.82
C CYS A 86 -3.15 4.25 7.70
N LEU A 87 -3.09 5.12 8.71
CA LEU A 87 -2.15 6.25 8.72
C LEU A 87 -0.70 5.75 8.83
N VAL A 88 -0.44 4.81 9.74
CA VAL A 88 0.89 4.23 9.93
C VAL A 88 1.37 3.58 8.64
N SER A 89 0.55 2.72 8.03
CA SER A 89 0.86 2.07 6.76
C SER A 89 1.15 3.08 5.66
N ARG A 90 0.39 4.17 5.57
CA ARG A 90 0.66 5.24 4.59
C ARG A 90 2.07 5.82 4.75
N HIS A 91 2.44 6.20 5.97
CA HIS A 91 3.75 6.78 6.23
C HIS A 91 4.87 5.78 5.99
N ARG A 92 4.66 4.52 6.40
CA ARG A 92 5.71 3.51 6.26
C ARG A 92 5.86 3.02 4.83
N ILE A 93 4.79 2.87 4.03
CA ILE A 93 4.90 2.60 2.58
C ILE A 93 5.68 3.71 1.90
N GLN A 94 5.38 4.98 2.18
CA GLN A 94 6.14 6.10 1.59
C GLN A 94 7.62 6.04 1.95
N ARG A 95 7.93 5.68 3.19
CA ARG A 95 9.32 5.52 3.65
C ARG A 95 9.98 4.31 2.99
N ALA A 96 9.25 3.19 2.84
CA ALA A 96 9.73 2.01 2.13
C ALA A 96 10.09 2.36 0.69
N CYS A 97 9.18 2.99 -0.07
CA CYS A 97 9.45 3.43 -1.44
C CYS A 97 10.64 4.38 -1.56
N ALA A 98 10.85 5.24 -0.55
CA ALA A 98 12.01 6.14 -0.51
C ALA A 98 13.33 5.40 -0.28
N GLU A 99 13.35 4.37 0.57
CA GLU A 99 14.56 3.60 0.89
C GLU A 99 14.86 2.50 -0.13
N THR A 100 13.84 1.88 -0.75
CA THR A 100 13.99 0.80 -1.74
C THR A 100 14.21 1.31 -3.16
N GLY A 101 14.14 2.61 -3.41
CA GLY A 101 14.39 3.15 -4.75
C GLY A 101 13.17 3.10 -5.68
N ILE A 102 11.96 2.81 -5.16
CA ILE A 102 10.69 2.87 -5.91
C ILE A 102 10.26 4.33 -6.04
N HIS A 103 11.05 5.10 -6.78
CA HIS A 103 10.79 6.48 -7.12
C HIS A 103 11.31 6.77 -8.52
N THR A 104 10.76 7.79 -9.14
CA THR A 104 11.24 8.27 -10.44
C THR A 104 12.67 8.79 -10.33
N ARG A 105 13.43 8.85 -11.44
CA ARG A 105 14.75 9.51 -11.51
C ARG A 105 14.77 10.93 -10.92
N SER A 106 13.63 11.63 -10.95
CA SER A 106 13.46 12.97 -10.36
C SER A 106 13.24 12.98 -8.83
N GLY A 107 13.32 11.84 -8.16
CA GLY A 107 13.07 11.70 -6.71
C GLY A 107 11.60 11.80 -6.31
N ARG A 108 10.67 11.74 -7.27
CA ARG A 108 9.23 11.76 -6.98
C ARG A 108 8.76 10.36 -6.58
N LEU A 109 8.18 10.27 -5.39
CA LEU A 109 7.57 9.06 -4.85
C LEU A 109 6.19 8.80 -5.49
N PRO A 110 5.78 7.52 -5.60
CA PRO A 110 4.41 7.14 -5.91
C PRO A 110 3.42 7.80 -4.95
N LEU A 111 2.24 8.16 -5.46
CA LEU A 111 1.24 8.87 -4.68
C LEU A 111 0.27 7.87 -4.08
N ILE A 112 0.28 7.72 -2.75
CA ILE A 112 -0.75 6.96 -2.04
C ILE A 112 -2.03 7.81 -1.99
N LEU A 113 -3.03 7.40 -2.75
CA LEU A 113 -4.30 8.10 -2.91
C LEU A 113 -5.19 7.87 -1.68
N TRP A 114 -5.34 6.61 -1.29
CA TRP A 114 -6.25 6.20 -0.24
C TRP A 114 -5.80 4.90 0.41
N ILE A 115 -6.05 4.72 1.71
CA ILE A 115 -5.94 3.43 2.40
C ILE A 115 -7.24 3.21 3.15
N THR A 116 -7.86 2.06 2.95
CA THR A 116 -9.04 1.62 3.73
C THR A 116 -8.71 0.35 4.52
N PRO A 117 -9.39 0.12 5.65
CA PRO A 117 -9.43 -1.21 6.24
C PRO A 117 -10.02 -2.22 5.24
N SER A 118 -9.42 -3.41 5.20
CA SER A 118 -9.84 -4.60 4.43
C SER A 118 -10.06 -5.77 5.39
N ALA A 119 -10.73 -6.83 4.94
CA ALA A 119 -10.94 -8.07 5.70
C ALA A 119 -9.62 -8.75 6.14
N ALA A 120 -8.55 -8.65 5.35
CA ALA A 120 -7.23 -9.20 5.65
C ALA A 120 -6.31 -8.23 6.44
N GLY A 121 -6.71 -6.97 6.55
CA GLY A 121 -5.91 -5.90 7.15
C GLY A 121 -6.23 -4.55 6.53
N GLU A 122 -5.45 -4.15 5.54
CA GLU A 122 -5.61 -2.83 4.89
C GLU A 122 -5.33 -2.90 3.39
N LYS A 123 -6.03 -2.05 2.63
CA LYS A 123 -5.83 -1.94 1.18
C LYS A 123 -5.50 -0.52 0.79
N ALA A 124 -4.33 -0.34 0.19
CA ALA A 124 -3.81 0.94 -0.25
C ALA A 124 -3.95 1.08 -1.76
N LEU A 125 -4.63 2.13 -2.21
CA LEU A 125 -4.66 2.56 -3.60
C LEU A 125 -3.47 3.49 -3.87
N VAL A 126 -2.62 3.08 -4.80
CA VAL A 126 -1.40 3.79 -5.17
C VAL A 126 -1.45 4.18 -6.63
N LEU A 127 -1.13 5.45 -6.88
CA LEU A 127 -0.89 5.96 -8.21
C LEU A 127 0.62 5.90 -8.49
N ALA A 128 1.01 4.93 -9.31
CA ALA A 128 2.35 4.82 -9.84
C ALA A 128 2.67 6.05 -10.72
N ARG A 129 3.89 6.56 -10.57
CA ARG A 129 4.39 7.69 -11.38
C ARG A 129 5.17 7.12 -12.58
N ALA A 130 5.36 7.93 -13.63
CA ALA A 130 6.17 7.53 -14.78
C ALA A 130 7.57 7.06 -14.33
N GLY A 131 7.89 5.79 -14.61
CA GLY A 131 9.13 5.13 -14.15
C GLY A 131 8.99 4.24 -12.91
N THR A 132 7.77 4.05 -12.39
CA THR A 132 7.43 3.00 -11.41
C THR A 132 6.27 2.19 -11.96
N CYS A 133 6.29 0.87 -11.83
CA CYS A 133 5.22 -0.03 -12.25
C CYS A 133 4.76 -0.94 -11.12
N ALA A 134 3.73 -1.74 -11.34
CA ALA A 134 3.19 -2.63 -10.31
C ALA A 134 4.15 -3.79 -9.98
N GLU A 135 4.89 -4.26 -10.98
CA GLU A 135 5.90 -5.31 -10.87
C GLU A 135 7.06 -4.87 -9.96
N ASP A 136 7.35 -3.56 -9.92
CA ASP A 136 8.32 -3.00 -8.98
C ASP A 136 7.84 -3.15 -7.53
N PHE A 137 6.56 -2.88 -7.29
CA PHE A 137 5.97 -3.02 -5.96
C PHE A 137 5.90 -4.48 -5.53
N ASP A 138 5.65 -5.41 -6.47
CA ASP A 138 5.64 -6.83 -6.20
C ASP A 138 7.06 -7.36 -5.88
N ALA A 139 8.07 -6.91 -6.63
CA ALA A 139 9.46 -7.27 -6.38
C ALA A 139 9.97 -6.82 -4.99
N PHE A 140 9.41 -5.74 -4.46
CA PHE A 140 9.72 -5.22 -3.11
C PHE A 140 8.60 -5.47 -2.08
N SER A 141 7.67 -6.38 -2.38
CA SER A 141 6.52 -6.67 -1.52
C SER A 141 6.95 -7.12 -0.13
N ALA A 142 8.02 -7.91 -0.03
CA ALA A 142 8.60 -8.34 1.24
C ALA A 142 9.16 -7.17 2.07
N GLU A 143 9.89 -6.23 1.45
CA GLU A 143 10.35 -5.03 2.15
C GLU A 143 9.16 -4.15 2.58
N ILE A 144 8.11 -4.05 1.76
CA ILE A 144 6.89 -3.32 2.11
C ILE A 144 6.18 -3.98 3.29
N ALA A 145 6.04 -5.31 3.30
CA ALA A 145 5.42 -6.06 4.39
C ALA A 145 6.19 -5.86 5.71
N ALA A 146 7.52 -6.02 5.69
CA ALA A 146 8.38 -5.76 6.83
C ALA A 146 8.30 -4.29 7.29
N ALA A 147 8.28 -3.36 6.33
CA ALA A 147 8.08 -1.96 6.57
C ALA A 147 6.65 -1.61 6.98
N CYS A 148 5.67 -2.52 6.99
CA CYS A 148 4.31 -2.24 7.46
C CYS A 148 3.93 -3.05 8.71
N TYR A 149 4.87 -3.79 9.29
CA TYR A 149 4.62 -4.76 10.37
C TYR A 149 3.51 -5.74 9.95
N ALA A 150 3.57 -6.19 8.70
CA ALA A 150 2.60 -7.07 8.10
C ALA A 150 3.21 -8.45 7.87
N ARG A 151 2.35 -9.47 7.82
CA ARG A 151 2.73 -10.85 7.47
C ARG A 151 3.09 -10.93 5.99
N ASP A 152 2.34 -10.22 5.16
CA ASP A 152 2.53 -10.22 3.72
C ASP A 152 2.02 -8.90 3.08
N ALA A 153 2.46 -8.63 1.86
CA ALA A 153 1.95 -7.56 1.03
C ALA A 153 1.65 -8.09 -0.37
N VAL A 154 0.39 -8.02 -0.77
CA VAL A 154 -0.10 -8.51 -2.06
C VAL A 154 -0.33 -7.32 -2.99
N VAL A 155 0.21 -7.39 -4.20
CA VAL A 155 0.11 -6.30 -5.17
C VAL A 155 -0.77 -6.70 -6.34
N SER A 156 -1.73 -5.84 -6.67
CA SER A 156 -2.59 -6.01 -7.83
C SER A 156 -2.52 -4.77 -8.72
N ARG A 157 -2.50 -4.97 -10.04
CA ARG A 157 -2.54 -3.91 -11.04
C ARG A 157 -3.95 -3.73 -11.60
N HIS A 158 -4.28 -2.52 -12.02
CA HIS A 158 -5.53 -2.28 -12.74
C HIS A 158 -5.37 -2.65 -14.23
N GLY A 159 -6.28 -3.45 -14.78
CA GLY A 159 -6.22 -3.97 -16.15
C GLY A 159 -6.34 -2.88 -17.22
N ARG A 160 -7.17 -1.86 -16.97
CA ARG A 160 -7.29 -0.68 -17.84
C ARG A 160 -6.21 0.39 -17.65
N TRP A 161 -5.63 0.54 -16.46
CA TRP A 161 -4.81 1.68 -16.08
C TRP A 161 -3.51 1.26 -15.41
N ALA A 162 -2.43 1.18 -16.18
CA ALA A 162 -1.11 0.76 -15.68
C ALA A 162 -0.50 1.67 -14.59
N ASN A 163 -1.02 2.89 -14.44
CA ASN A 163 -0.61 3.82 -13.41
C ASN A 163 -1.33 3.60 -12.06
N LEU A 164 -2.33 2.72 -11.99
CA LEU A 164 -3.07 2.42 -10.78
C LEU A 164 -2.78 1.00 -10.30
N LEU A 165 -2.38 0.89 -9.04
CA LEU A 165 -2.11 -0.37 -8.36
C LEU A 165 -2.71 -0.35 -6.96
N THR A 166 -3.08 -1.53 -6.46
CA THR A 166 -3.47 -1.73 -5.06
C THR A 166 -2.43 -2.56 -4.35
N VAL A 167 -2.05 -2.13 -3.15
CA VAL A 167 -1.21 -2.90 -2.23
C VAL A 167 -2.07 -3.29 -1.05
N GLU A 168 -2.32 -4.58 -0.91
CA GLU A 168 -3.03 -5.17 0.21
C GLU A 168 -2.04 -5.63 1.27
N ILE A 169 -2.16 -5.08 2.48
CA ILE A 169 -1.29 -5.32 3.62
C ILE A 169 -1.99 -6.34 4.50
N VAL A 170 -1.47 -7.56 4.50
CA VAL A 170 -2.06 -8.70 5.22
C VAL A 170 -1.44 -8.78 6.61
N ARG A 171 -2.26 -8.60 7.66
CA ARG A 171 -1.81 -8.69 9.05
C ARG A 171 -2.42 -9.86 9.82
N GLY A 172 -3.65 -10.21 9.50
CA GLY A 172 -4.36 -11.33 10.11
C GLY A 172 -4.81 -12.32 9.04
N ASP A 173 -5.37 -13.44 9.49
CA ASP A 173 -6.11 -14.33 8.61
C ASP A 173 -7.38 -13.60 8.15
N GLU A 174 -7.74 -13.81 6.89
CA GLU A 174 -8.87 -13.13 6.26
C GLU A 174 -10.15 -13.46 7.02
N VAL A 175 -10.79 -12.43 7.59
CA VAL A 175 -12.05 -12.60 8.30
C VAL A 175 -13.18 -12.68 7.25
N PRO A 176 -13.92 -13.80 7.15
CA PRO A 176 -15.02 -13.90 6.20
C PRO A 176 -16.06 -12.82 6.50
N GLY A 177 -16.27 -11.91 5.55
CA GLY A 177 -17.15 -10.77 5.73
C GLY A 177 -17.47 -10.07 4.41
N PRO A 178 -18.49 -9.20 4.38
CA PRO A 178 -18.80 -8.41 3.19
C PRO A 178 -17.59 -7.51 2.84
N PRO A 179 -17.31 -7.26 1.55
CA PRO A 179 -16.18 -6.45 1.14
C PRO A 179 -16.28 -5.05 1.77
N VAL A 180 -15.22 -4.65 2.48
CA VAL A 180 -15.15 -3.39 3.22
C VAL A 180 -14.28 -2.39 2.45
N GLY A 181 -14.61 -1.10 2.54
CA GLY A 181 -13.70 -0.05 2.05
C GLY A 181 -13.44 -0.12 0.54
N LEU A 182 -12.14 -0.14 0.16
CA LEU A 182 -11.72 -0.23 -1.24
C LEU A 182 -12.28 -1.48 -1.92
N ASP A 183 -12.45 -2.59 -1.20
CA ASP A 183 -12.99 -3.80 -1.81
C ASP A 183 -14.43 -3.60 -2.29
N ARG A 184 -15.22 -2.77 -1.61
CA ARG A 184 -16.57 -2.45 -2.10
C ARG A 184 -16.56 -1.64 -3.41
N LEU A 185 -15.59 -0.74 -3.56
CA LEU A 185 -15.49 0.17 -4.71
C LEU A 185 -14.68 -0.41 -5.87
N TYR A 186 -13.73 -1.29 -5.57
CA TYR A 186 -12.69 -1.76 -6.47
C TYR A 186 -12.51 -3.28 -6.48
N ALA A 187 -13.30 -4.11 -5.77
CA ALA A 187 -13.29 -5.57 -5.97
C ALA A 187 -13.93 -6.01 -7.31
N ARG A 188 -14.24 -5.05 -8.20
CA ARG A 188 -14.80 -5.32 -9.52
C ARG A 188 -13.65 -5.75 -10.43
N ALA A 189 -13.70 -7.01 -10.88
CA ALA A 189 -13.11 -7.72 -12.06
C ALA A 189 -11.86 -7.21 -12.81
N ASP A 190 -11.52 -5.92 -12.73
CA ASP A 190 -10.47 -5.27 -13.49
C ASP A 190 -9.11 -5.31 -12.78
N TRP A 191 -9.00 -5.89 -11.59
CA TRP A 191 -7.73 -5.95 -10.85
C TRP A 191 -7.09 -7.33 -11.01
N VAL A 192 -5.85 -7.32 -11.49
CA VAL A 192 -5.09 -8.53 -11.73
C VAL A 192 -4.00 -8.65 -10.68
N ASN A 193 -4.02 -9.75 -9.92
CA ASN A 193 -3.04 -10.04 -8.90
C ASN A 193 -1.75 -10.55 -9.55
N LEU A 194 -0.65 -9.84 -9.31
CA LEU A 194 0.63 -10.15 -9.94
C LEU A 194 1.21 -11.49 -9.48
N ARG A 195 1.01 -11.83 -8.21
CA ARG A 195 1.50 -13.09 -7.64
C ARG A 195 0.71 -14.30 -8.17
N ALA A 196 -0.60 -14.14 -8.38
CA ALA A 196 -1.44 -15.18 -8.98
C ALA A 196 -1.14 -15.39 -10.47
N GLU A 197 -0.71 -14.35 -11.20
CA GLU A 197 -0.17 -14.52 -12.57
C GLU A 197 1.19 -15.24 -12.58
N GLN A 198 2.01 -15.00 -11.55
CA GLN A 198 3.37 -15.52 -11.45
C GLN A 198 3.42 -17.01 -11.09
N GLU A 199 2.35 -17.62 -10.58
CA GLU A 199 2.25 -19.06 -10.33
C GLU A 199 1.99 -19.75 -11.68
N PRO A 200 3.03 -20.06 -12.47
CA PRO A 200 2.82 -20.63 -13.78
C PRO A 200 2.36 -22.06 -13.52
N ASP A 201 1.57 -22.59 -14.42
CA ASP A 201 1.13 -23.97 -14.37
C ASP A 201 2.32 -24.94 -14.30
N VAL A 202 2.80 -25.25 -13.09
CA VAL A 202 3.86 -26.23 -12.84
C VAL A 202 3.41 -27.62 -13.29
N ARG A 203 2.10 -27.82 -13.56
CA ARG A 203 1.59 -29.09 -14.11
C ARG A 203 1.86 -29.22 -15.61
N LEU A 204 2.02 -28.12 -16.35
CA LEU A 204 2.33 -28.14 -17.79
C LEU A 204 3.85 -28.29 -18.09
N ALA A 205 4.72 -28.11 -17.09
CA ALA A 205 6.17 -28.27 -17.24
C ALA A 205 6.68 -29.72 -17.04
N THR A 206 5.79 -30.70 -16.87
CA THR A 206 6.13 -32.13 -16.94
C THR A 206 6.01 -32.64 -18.38
N VAL A 207 6.78 -32.04 -19.30
CA VAL A 207 7.10 -32.74 -20.55
C VAL A 207 8.26 -33.69 -20.19
N PRO A 208 8.07 -35.02 -20.18
CA PRO A 208 9.18 -35.93 -19.93
C PRO A 208 10.25 -35.71 -21.00
N PRO A 209 11.55 -35.87 -20.65
CA PRO A 209 12.60 -35.77 -21.66
C PRO A 209 12.31 -36.75 -22.80
N PRO A 210 12.59 -36.39 -24.07
CA PRO A 210 12.44 -37.33 -25.18
C PRO A 210 13.27 -38.57 -24.88
N GLY A 211 12.60 -39.73 -24.92
CA GLY A 211 13.24 -41.02 -24.68
C GLY A 211 14.34 -41.31 -25.71
N PRO A 212 15.33 -42.15 -25.39
CA PRO A 212 16.52 -42.40 -26.22
C PRO A 212 16.27 -43.15 -27.55
N ASP A 213 15.01 -43.33 -27.97
CA ASP A 213 14.67 -44.26 -29.05
C ASP A 213 14.43 -43.60 -30.41
N GLU A 214 14.54 -42.27 -30.52
CA GLU A 214 14.29 -41.56 -31.79
C GLU A 214 15.60 -41.12 -32.45
N PHE A 215 16.44 -42.11 -32.77
CA PHE A 215 17.47 -41.94 -33.80
C PHE A 215 16.89 -42.40 -35.15
N PRO A 216 16.68 -41.51 -36.14
CA PRO A 216 16.30 -41.95 -37.48
C PRO A 216 17.46 -42.78 -38.06
N GLY A 217 17.19 -44.07 -38.27
CA GLY A 217 18.13 -45.02 -38.88
C GLY A 217 18.54 -44.59 -40.29
N PRO A 218 19.72 -45.05 -40.76
CA PRO A 218 20.25 -44.65 -42.05
C PRO A 218 19.34 -45.15 -43.18
N CYS A 219 18.85 -44.22 -43.98
CA CYS A 219 18.10 -44.48 -45.20
C CYS A 219 19.00 -45.27 -46.17
N GLN A 220 18.84 -46.60 -46.18
CA GLN A 220 19.48 -47.50 -47.13
C GLN A 220 18.65 -47.61 -48.41
N ARG A 221 19.30 -47.24 -49.54
CA ARG A 221 19.20 -47.79 -50.92
C ARG A 221 17.85 -47.71 -51.64
N ALA A 222 17.77 -47.69 -52.97
CA ALA A 222 18.68 -47.53 -54.10
C ALA A 222 17.78 -47.48 -55.36
N ALA A 223 18.36 -47.09 -56.49
CA ALA A 223 17.83 -47.28 -57.84
C ALA A 223 17.46 -48.74 -58.16
#